data_AF-A0A0F9R8S4-F1
#
_entry.id   AF-A0A0F9R8S4-F1
#
_cell.length_a   1.000
_cell.length_b   1.000
_cell.length_c   1.000
_cell.angle_alpha   90.00
_cell.angle_beta   90.00
_cell.angle_gamma   90.00
#
_symmetry.space_group_name_H-M   'P 1'
#
loop_
_entity.id
_entity.type
_entity.pdbx_description
1 polymer ?
#
loop_
_entity_poly.entity_id
_entity_poly.type
_entity_poly.pdbx_seq_one_letter_code
_entity_poly.pdbx_strand_id
1 'polypeptide(L)'
;MGWWKIKDETGHIDWEHKSKTHPNVVNAIPGDDDKEVSYLGDEVADIFDETLGKMDKVYKKNWGRCMKKEELVALLNFCSADRR
;
A
#
# COMPACT_ATOMS: atom_id res chain seq x y z
N MET A 1 -11.44 -4.99 -11.84
CA MET A 1 -11.04 -3.66 -11.33
C MET A 1 -9.74 -3.31 -12.03
N GLY A 2 -9.73 -2.33 -12.93
CA GLY A 2 -8.53 -1.90 -13.66
C GLY A 2 -7.61 -1.09 -12.75
N TRP A 3 -6.31 -1.11 -13.02
CA TRP A 3 -5.30 -0.40 -12.24
C TRP A 3 -4.83 0.77 -13.09
N TRP A 4 -4.90 1.98 -12.54
CA TRP A 4 -4.68 3.22 -13.27
C TRP A 4 -3.34 3.81 -12.84
N LYS A 5 -2.45 4.08 -13.79
CA LYS A 5 -1.29 4.91 -13.53
C LYS A 5 -1.77 6.32 -13.26
N ILE A 6 -1.24 6.94 -12.22
CA ILE A 6 -1.50 8.32 -11.85
C ILE A 6 -0.27 9.15 -12.22
N LYS A 7 -0.46 10.40 -12.64
CA LYS A 7 0.61 11.36 -12.85
C LYS A 7 1.07 11.89 -11.50
N ASP A 8 2.32 11.62 -11.13
CA ASP A 8 2.94 12.00 -9.84
C ASP A 8 2.74 13.48 -9.48
N GLU A 9 2.69 14.35 -10.48
CA GLU A 9 2.60 15.80 -10.31
C GLU A 9 1.18 16.32 -9.99
N THR A 10 0.14 15.57 -10.37
CA THR A 10 -1.25 16.09 -10.38
C THR A 10 -2.26 15.19 -9.67
N GLY A 11 -1.90 13.94 -9.39
CA GLY A 11 -2.85 12.96 -8.83
C GLY A 11 -3.94 12.51 -9.83
N HIS A 12 -3.86 12.92 -11.10
CA HIS A 12 -4.80 12.51 -12.15
C HIS A 12 -4.35 11.24 -12.87
N ILE A 13 -5.32 10.48 -13.41
CA ILE A 13 -5.05 9.31 -14.24
C ILE A 13 -4.21 9.70 -15.46
N ASP A 14 -3.13 8.96 -15.70
CA ASP A 14 -2.32 9.03 -16.89
C ASP A 14 -2.98 8.24 -18.03
N TRP A 15 -3.79 8.94 -18.84
CA TRP A 15 -4.47 8.36 -20.00
C TRP A 15 -3.53 8.04 -21.17
N GLU A 16 -2.27 8.47 -21.10
CA GLU A 16 -1.26 8.21 -22.14
C GLU A 16 -0.39 7.01 -21.81
N HIS A 17 -0.43 6.54 -20.56
CA HIS A 17 0.28 5.33 -20.16
C HIS A 17 -0.32 4.10 -20.84
N LYS A 18 0.50 3.37 -21.58
CA LYS A 18 0.10 2.14 -22.28
C LYS A 18 0.73 0.93 -21.60
N SER A 19 -0.01 -0.17 -21.55
CA SER A 19 0.52 -1.47 -21.13
C SER A 19 1.75 -1.82 -21.98
N LYS A 20 2.77 -2.40 -21.34
CA LYS A 20 4.01 -2.80 -22.04
C LYS A 20 3.76 -4.05 -22.88
N THR A 21 2.92 -4.96 -22.38
CA THR A 21 2.57 -6.20 -23.08
C THR A 21 1.48 -5.98 -24.12
N HIS A 22 0.57 -5.01 -23.91
CA HIS A 22 -0.58 -4.76 -24.78
C HIS A 22 -0.67 -3.27 -25.18
N PRO A 23 0.03 -2.84 -26.26
CA PRO A 23 0.15 -1.41 -26.64
C PRO A 23 -1.15 -0.70 -27.02
N ASN A 24 -2.22 -1.46 -27.24
CA ASN A 24 -3.56 -0.94 -27.55
C ASN A 24 -4.42 -0.71 -26.30
N VAL A 25 -3.95 -1.13 -25.13
CA VAL A 25 -4.63 -0.95 -23.86
C VAL A 25 -4.01 0.23 -23.13
N VAL A 26 -4.87 1.17 -22.73
CA VAL A 26 -4.52 2.28 -21.87
C VAL A 26 -4.48 1.77 -20.43
N ASN A 27 -3.36 1.98 -19.74
CA ASN A 27 -3.00 1.48 -18.42
C ASN A 27 -2.65 -0.02 -18.34
N ALA A 28 -2.13 -0.42 -17.17
CA ALA A 28 -1.61 -1.76 -16.92
C ALA A 28 -2.73 -2.80 -16.70
N ILE A 29 -2.47 -4.02 -17.14
CA ILE A 29 -3.38 -5.15 -17.00
C ILE A 29 -2.91 -6.02 -15.81
N PRO A 30 -3.74 -6.18 -14.77
CA PRO A 30 -3.38 -7.01 -13.63
C PRO A 30 -3.10 -8.46 -14.04
N GLY A 31 -1.89 -8.94 -13.76
CA GLY A 31 -1.45 -10.31 -14.08
C GLY A 31 -0.64 -10.44 -15.36
N ASP A 32 -0.73 -9.49 -16.29
CA ASP A 32 0.04 -9.48 -17.54
C ASP A 32 1.17 -8.43 -17.53
N ASP A 33 0.96 -7.29 -16.87
CA ASP A 33 1.99 -6.28 -16.66
C ASP A 33 2.67 -6.45 -15.29
N ASP A 34 3.93 -5.99 -15.19
CA ASP A 34 4.70 -6.01 -13.94
C ASP A 34 3.95 -5.26 -12.83
N LYS A 35 3.93 -5.83 -11.62
CA LYS A 35 3.22 -5.28 -10.47
C LYS A 35 3.71 -3.87 -10.13
N GLU A 36 5.01 -3.61 -10.30
CA GLU A 36 5.62 -2.29 -10.06
C GLU A 36 5.16 -1.22 -11.07
N VAL A 37 4.73 -1.63 -12.27
CA VAL A 37 4.17 -0.73 -13.30
C VAL A 37 2.66 -0.55 -13.11
N SER A 38 2.04 -1.52 -12.45
CA SER A 38 0.60 -1.58 -12.20
C SER A 38 0.20 -0.89 -10.90
N TYR A 39 1.12 -0.80 -9.94
CA TYR A 39 0.88 -0.35 -8.58
C TYR A 39 1.62 0.95 -8.29
N LEU A 40 0.90 2.07 -8.29
CA LEU A 40 1.29 3.25 -7.53
C LEU A 40 0.52 3.15 -6.21
N GLY A 41 1.01 2.26 -5.34
CA GLY A 41 0.44 2.09 -4.00
C GLY A 41 0.25 3.44 -3.33
N ASP A 42 -0.78 3.54 -2.50
CA ASP A 42 -0.84 4.63 -1.53
C ASP A 42 0.36 4.41 -0.61
N GLU A 43 1.47 5.11 -0.85
CA GLU A 43 2.77 4.89 -0.18
C GLU A 43 2.59 4.82 1.34
N VAL A 44 1.64 5.60 1.86
CA VAL A 44 1.26 5.61 3.26
C VAL A 44 0.63 4.27 3.65
N ALA A 45 -0.33 3.75 2.88
CA ALA A 45 -0.94 2.45 3.10
C ALA A 45 0.09 1.31 3.05
N ASP A 46 1.05 1.34 2.12
CA ASP A 46 2.11 0.34 2.03
C ASP A 46 3.05 0.36 3.25
N ILE A 47 3.46 1.55 3.67
CA ILE A 47 4.28 1.74 4.88
C ILE A 47 3.52 1.23 6.10
N PHE A 48 2.21 1.51 6.19
CA PHE A 48 1.38 1.01 7.29
C PHE A 48 1.24 -0.50 7.25
N ASP A 49 1.01 -1.12 6.09
CA ASP A 49 0.92 -2.58 5.95
C ASP A 49 2.22 -3.28 6.34
N GLU A 50 3.38 -2.78 5.90
CA GLU A 50 4.67 -3.33 6.30
C GLU A 50 4.88 -3.19 7.82
N THR A 51 4.55 -2.03 8.38
CA THR A 51 4.66 -1.75 9.81
C THR A 51 3.76 -2.68 10.62
N LEU A 52 2.50 -2.85 10.21
CA LEU A 52 1.55 -3.77 10.83
C LEU A 52 2.11 -5.20 10.80
N GLY A 53 2.66 -5.64 9.67
CA GLY A 53 3.30 -6.95 9.55
C GLY A 53 4.47 -7.16 10.50
N LYS A 54 5.32 -6.14 10.72
CA LYS A 54 6.42 -6.19 11.69
C LYS A 54 5.91 -6.27 13.12
N MET A 55 4.90 -5.47 13.47
CA MET A 55 4.28 -5.49 14.80
C MET A 55 3.65 -6.85 15.10
N ASP A 56 2.95 -7.43 14.14
CA ASP A 56 2.31 -8.74 14.30
C ASP A 56 3.33 -9.87 14.52
N LYS A 57 4.50 -9.80 13.86
CA LYS A 57 5.61 -10.74 14.12
C LYS A 57 6.13 -10.66 15.55
N VAL A 58 6.27 -9.45 16.09
CA VAL A 58 6.68 -9.23 17.50
C VAL A 58 5.63 -9.80 18.46
N TYR A 59 4.34 -9.56 18.18
CA TYR A 59 3.25 -10.07 18.99
C TYR A 59 3.21 -11.61 18.98
N LYS A 60 3.31 -12.24 17.81
CA LYS A 60 3.36 -13.70 17.69
C LYS A 60 4.56 -14.29 18.42
N LYS A 61 5.73 -13.66 18.31
CA LYS A 61 6.96 -14.13 18.97
C LYS A 61 6.86 -14.11 20.50
N ASN A 62 6.31 -13.06 21.08
CA ASN A 62 6.34 -12.84 22.53
C ASN A 62 5.07 -13.31 23.25
N TRP A 63 3.92 -13.33 22.57
CA TRP A 63 2.61 -13.68 23.17
C TRP A 63 1.89 -14.81 22.45
N GLY A 64 2.43 -15.37 21.35
CA GLY A 64 1.82 -16.50 20.65
C GLY A 64 0.51 -16.18 19.91
N ARG A 65 0.20 -14.89 19.70
CA ARG A 65 -1.03 -14.42 19.04
C ARG A 65 -0.77 -13.18 18.18
N CYS A 66 -1.69 -12.86 17.28
CA CYS A 66 -1.70 -11.57 16.60
C CYS A 66 -2.09 -10.44 17.58
N MET A 67 -1.76 -9.22 17.18
CA MET A 67 -2.18 -8.01 17.89
C MET A 67 -3.70 -7.84 17.77
N LYS A 68 -4.37 -7.41 18.84
CA LYS A 68 -5.80 -7.08 18.81
C LYS A 68 -6.00 -5.66 18.28
N LYS A 69 -7.20 -5.38 17.77
CA LYS A 69 -7.57 -4.05 17.26
C LYS A 69 -7.39 -2.96 18.32
N GLU A 70 -7.79 -3.24 19.56
CA GLU A 70 -7.71 -2.28 20.67
C GLU A 70 -6.26 -1.93 21.03
N GLU A 71 -5.37 -2.91 20.94
CA GLU A 71 -3.93 -2.74 21.19
C GLU A 71 -3.26 -1.89 20.10
N LEU A 72 -3.63 -2.12 18.84
CA LEU A 72 -3.17 -1.31 17.71
C LEU A 72 -3.62 0.15 17.87
N VAL A 73 -4.89 0.39 18.22
CA VAL A 73 -5.41 1.75 18.44
C VAL A 73 -4.69 2.43 19.59
N ALA A 74 -4.46 1.74 20.70
CA ALA A 74 -3.71 2.29 21.84
C ALA A 74 -2.28 2.70 21.45
N LEU A 75 -1.61 1.91 20.62
CA LEU A 75 -0.25 2.16 20.16
C LEU A 75 -0.18 3.34 19.18
N LEU A 76 -1.14 3.44 18.25
CA LEU A 76 -1.27 4.60 17.36
C LEU A 76 -1.55 5.89 18.16
N ASN A 77 -2.45 5.83 19.14
CA ASN A 77 -2.74 6.97 20.01
C ASN A 77 -1.49 7.42 20.78
N PHE A 78 -0.74 6.46 21.35
CA PHE A 78 0.53 6.74 22.03
C PHE A 78 1.53 7.45 21.10
N CYS A 79 1.72 6.96 19.88
CA CYS A 79 2.63 7.57 18.91
C CYS A 79 2.16 8.94 18.39
N SER A 80 0.86 9.19 18.38
CA SER A 80 0.27 10.47 17.92
C SER A 80 0.23 11.56 19.00
N ALA A 81 0.27 11.18 20.28
CA ALA A 81 0.11 12.10 21.40
C ALA A 81 1.31 13.06 21.61
N ASP A 82 2.47 12.75 21.03
CA ASP A 82 3.73 13.48 21.26
C ASP A 82 4.23 14.31 20.05
N ARG A 83 3.43 14.50 18.99
CA ARG A 83 3.78 15.43 17.91
C ARG A 83 3.39 16.86 18.28
N ARG A 84 4.23 17.53 19.08
CA ARG A 84 4.32 18.99 19.16
C ARG A 84 5.46 19.51 18.28
#